data_AF-A0A0V0YQC9-F1
#
_entry.id   AF-A0A0V0YQC9-F1
#
_cell.length_a   1.000
_cell.length_b   1.000
_cell.length_c   1.000
_cell.angle_alpha   90.00
_cell.angle_beta   90.00
_cell.angle_gamma   90.00
#
_symmetry.space_group_name_H-M   'P 1'
#
loop_
_entity.id
_entity.type
_entity.pdbx_description
1 polymer ?
#
loop_
_entity_poly.entity_id
_entity_poly.type
_entity_poly.pdbx_seq_one_letter_code
_entity_poly.pdbx_strand_id
1 'polypeptide(L)' 'MKHYYNSLGGGANEVAAGYSKGTALGAEIIGTFVLVYTVFSATDPKRNARDSHIPVLAPLPIGFA' A
#
# COMPACT_ATOMS: atom_id res chain seq x y z
N MET A 1 21.75 -24.79 8.40
CA MET A 1 21.60 -23.39 8.87
C MET A 1 20.47 -22.75 8.09
N LYS A 2 19.46 -22.15 8.75
CA LYS A 2 18.52 -21.28 8.04
C LYS A 2 19.30 -20.08 7.50
N HIS A 3 19.12 -19.75 6.23
CA HIS A 3 19.70 -18.56 5.61
C HIS A 3 19.35 -17.31 6.44
N TYR A 4 20.29 -16.36 6.58
CA TYR A 4 20.12 -15.17 7.43
C TYR A 4 18.79 -14.43 7.18
N TYR A 5 18.38 -14.37 5.91
CA TYR A 5 17.07 -13.82 5.50
C TYR A 5 15.90 -14.45 6.27
N ASN A 6 15.84 -15.78 6.35
CA ASN A 6 14.76 -16.51 7.01
C ASN A 6 14.87 -16.48 8.53
N SER A 7 16.08 -16.31 9.09
CA SER A 7 16.24 -16.14 10.54
C SER A 7 15.83 -14.76 11.04
N LEU A 8 15.76 -13.77 10.14
CA LEU A 8 15.40 -12.38 10.45
C LEU A 8 13.94 -12.05 10.06
N GLY A 9 13.10 -13.06 9.84
CA GLY A 9 11.67 -12.87 9.53
C GLY A 9 11.34 -12.73 8.03
N GLY A 10 12.33 -12.75 7.14
CA GLY A 10 12.11 -12.94 5.70
C GLY A 10 11.24 -11.89 5.01
N GLY A 11 11.20 -10.65 5.53
CA GLY A 11 10.38 -9.57 4.99
C GLY A 11 8.87 -9.74 5.19
N ALA A 12 8.45 -10.63 6.10
CA ALA A 12 7.05 -10.80 6.43
C ALA A 12 6.54 -9.64 7.30
N ASN A 13 5.31 -9.19 7.04
CA ASN A 13 4.63 -8.21 7.88
C ASN A 13 4.05 -8.92 9.10
N GLU A 14 4.36 -8.42 10.30
CA GLU A 14 3.90 -8.97 11.57
C GLU A 14 3.48 -7.84 12.52
N VAL A 15 2.60 -8.15 13.48
CA VAL A 15 2.26 -7.19 14.54
C VAL A 15 3.46 -7.11 15.50
N ALA A 16 4.10 -5.95 15.56
CA ALA A 16 5.22 -5.72 16.45
C ALA A 16 4.82 -5.94 17.92
N ALA A 17 5.79 -6.43 18.72
CA ALA A 17 5.58 -6.65 20.15
C ALA A 17 5.13 -5.36 20.85
N GLY A 18 4.14 -5.47 21.74
CA GLY A 18 3.57 -4.32 22.46
C GLY A 18 2.36 -3.69 21.78
N TYR A 19 2.03 -4.06 20.53
CA TYR A 19 0.81 -3.62 19.86
C TYR A 19 -0.27 -4.69 19.87
N SER A 20 -1.53 -4.26 20.00
CA SER A 20 -2.67 -5.16 19.88
C SER A 20 -2.98 -5.45 18.41
N LYS A 21 -3.63 -6.59 18.14
CA LYS A 21 -4.12 -6.91 16.79
C LYS A 21 -5.12 -5.85 16.28
N GLY A 22 -5.93 -5.28 17.16
CA GLY A 22 -6.88 -4.22 16.80
C GLY A 22 -6.19 -2.94 16.37
N THR A 23 -5.11 -2.54 17.07
CA THR A 23 -4.29 -1.37 16.70
C THR A 23 -3.63 -1.57 15.34
N ALA A 24 -3.02 -2.74 15.11
CA ALA A 24 -2.41 -3.07 13.82
C ALA A 24 -3.42 -3.07 12.68
N LEU A 25 -4.59 -3.69 12.89
CA LEU A 25 -5.67 -3.67 11.90
C LEU A 25 -6.13 -2.25 11.57
N GLY A 26 -6.31 -1.40 12.59
CA GLY A 26 -6.68 0.00 12.39
C GLY A 26 -5.63 0.78 11.59
N ALA A 27 -4.34 0.56 11.88
CA ALA A 27 -3.25 1.20 11.15
C ALA A 27 -3.25 0.80 9.66
N GLU A 28 -3.40 -0.49 9.35
CA GLU A 28 -3.47 -0.99 7.98
C GLU A 28 -4.69 -0.43 7.21
N ILE A 29 -5.85 -0.34 7.88
CA ILE A 29 -7.07 0.24 7.28
C ILE A 29 -6.83 1.71 6.92
N ILE A 30 -6.27 2.51 7.84
CA ILE A 30 -6.03 3.94 7.61
C ILE A 30 -4.96 4.14 6.53
N GLY A 31 -3.85 3.40 6.60
CA GLY A 31 -2.78 3.49 5.60
C GLY A 31 -3.28 3.15 4.20
N THR A 32 -4.04 2.05 4.07
CA THR A 32 -4.65 1.67 2.79
C THR A 32 -5.69 2.68 2.33
N PHE A 33 -6.49 3.23 3.24
CA PHE A 33 -7.45 4.28 2.91
C PHE A 33 -6.74 5.51 2.32
N VAL A 34 -5.67 5.99 2.95
CA VAL A 34 -4.88 7.13 2.46
C VAL A 34 -4.29 6.82 1.08
N LEU A 35 -3.72 5.64 0.88
CA LEU A 35 -3.18 5.21 -0.41
C LEU A 35 -4.25 5.19 -1.49
N VAL A 36 -5.37 4.50 -1.26
CA VAL A 36 -6.44 4.34 -2.27
C VAL A 36 -7.15 5.66 -2.53
N TYR A 37 -7.37 6.49 -1.52
CA TYR A 37 -7.88 7.85 -1.69
C TYR A 37 -6.96 8.69 -2.58
N THR A 38 -5.64 8.58 -2.38
CA THR A 38 -4.65 9.25 -3.24
C THR A 38 -4.71 8.73 -4.67
N VAL A 39 -4.86 7.41 -4.87
CA VAL A 39 -5.03 6.81 -6.20
C VAL A 39 -6.25 7.39 -6.92
N PHE A 40 -7.41 7.46 -6.26
CA PHE A 40 -8.61 8.06 -6.84
C PHE A 40 -8.41 9.56 -7.16
N SER A 41 -7.78 10.30 -6.25
CA SER A 41 -7.49 11.73 -6.43
C SER A 41 -6.48 12.00 -7.55
N ALA A 42 -5.62 11.01 -7.86
CA ALA A 42 -4.60 11.07 -8.89
C ALA A 42 -5.09 10.56 -10.26
N THR A 43 -6.37 10.21 -10.41
CA THR A 43 -6.95 9.79 -11.70
C THR A 43 -7.05 10.96 -12.67
N ASP A 44 -6.66 10.74 -13.92
CA ASP A 44 -6.93 11.69 -15.00
C ASP A 44 -8.27 11.35 -15.69
N PRO A 45 -9.28 12.23 -15.63
CA PRO A 45 -10.61 11.92 -16.17
C PRO A 45 -10.67 11.90 -17.70
N LYS A 46 -9.61 12.35 -18.40
CA LYS A 46 -9.58 12.49 -19.86
C LYS A 46 -8.63 11.50 -20.53
N ARG A 47 -7.75 10.84 -19.77
CA ARG A 47 -6.74 9.91 -20.30
C ARG A 47 -6.97 8.52 -19.75
N ASN A 48 -7.08 7.55 -20.67
CA ASN A 48 -7.20 6.14 -20.34
C ASN A 48 -5.95 5.37 -20.82
N ALA A 49 -5.69 4.23 -20.18
CA ALA A 49 -4.70 3.28 -20.65
C ALA A 49 -5.13 2.70 -22.01
N ARG A 50 -4.13 2.36 -22.85
CA ARG A 50 -4.34 1.91 -24.23
C ARG A 50 -5.37 0.79 -24.30
N ASP A 51 -6.34 0.92 -25.21
CA ASP A 51 -7.39 -0.07 -25.48
C ASP A 51 -8.25 -0.43 -24.24
N SER A 52 -8.47 0.52 -23.31
CA SER A 52 -9.25 0.27 -22.08
C SER A 52 -10.05 1.50 -21.61
N HIS A 53 -10.92 1.28 -20.61
CA HIS A 53 -11.61 2.34 -19.86
C HIS A 53 -10.96 2.63 -18.50
N ILE A 54 -9.68 2.22 -18.32
CA ILE A 54 -8.96 2.39 -17.06
C ILE A 54 -8.29 3.77 -17.07
N PRO A 55 -8.53 4.64 -16.07
CA PRO A 55 -7.93 5.96 -16.03
C PRO A 55 -6.41 5.88 -15.79
N VAL A 56 -5.66 6.79 -16.41
CA VAL A 56 -4.23 6.96 -16.12
C VAL A 56 -4.06 7.66 -14.77
N LEU A 57 -3.01 7.30 -14.04
CA LEU A 57 -2.71 7.82 -12.71
C LEU A 57 -1.50 8.76 -12.74
N ALA A 58 -1.52 9.82 -11.93
CA ALA A 58 -0.32 10.56 -11.58
C ALA A 58 0.51 9.75 -10.56
N PRO A 59 1.71 9.24 -10.91
CA PRO A 59 2.42 8.29 -10.07
C PRO A 59 3.10 8.94 -8.86
N LEU A 60 3.43 10.23 -8.94
CA LEU A 60 4.20 10.91 -7.91
C LEU A 60 3.41 11.05 -6.59
N PRO A 61 2.17 11.56 -6.55
CA PRO A 61 1.40 11.62 -5.31
C PRO A 61 1.19 10.24 -4.67
N ILE A 62 0.98 9.21 -5.50
CA ILE A 62 0.78 7.83 -5.03
C ILE A 62 2.05 7.30 -4.35
N GLY A 63 3.24 7.59 -4.90
CA GLY A 63 4.51 7.18 -4.29
C GLY A 63 4.88 7.93 -3.01
N PHE A 64 4.23 9.06 -2.73
CA PHE A 64 4.40 9.83 -1.48
C PHE A 64 3.39 9.43 -0.38
N ALA A 65 2.31 8.74 -0.75
CA ALA A 65 1.30 8.22 0.19
C ALA A 65 1.76 6.90 0.82
#